data_AF-A0A0N1IKF5-F1
#
_entry.id   AF-A0A0N1IKF5-F1
#
_cell.length_a   1.000
_cell.length_b   1.000
_cell.length_c   1.000
_cell.angle_alpha   90.00
_cell.angle_beta   90.00
_cell.angle_gamma   90.00
#
_symmetry.space_group_name_H-M   'P 1'
#
loop_
_entity.id
_entity.type
_entity.pdbx_description
1 polymer ?
#
loop_
_entity_poly.entity_id
_entity_poly.type
_entity_poly.pdbx_seq_one_letter_code
_entity_poly.pdbx_strand_id
1 'polypeptide(L)'
;LPDRILLFRHDYCSPNVLQLVNSASDITDETLVEIVLTANPALLCDGEGAESAPIPQPHALAVHSYKAPTFCDFCGEMLFGLVRQGLKCEGNMILSINNKKWYCLNKYVYQLT
;
A
#
# COMPACT_ATOMS: atom_id res chain seq x y z
N LEU A 1 28.06 -4.04 1.94
CA LEU A 1 27.14 -3.39 2.91
C LEU A 1 25.92 -4.30 2.97
N PRO A 2 25.55 -4.86 4.13
CA PRO A 2 24.52 -5.89 4.17
C PRO A 2 23.15 -5.26 3.87
N ASP A 3 22.52 -5.70 2.79
CA ASP A 3 21.11 -5.44 2.52
C ASP A 3 20.31 -5.92 3.74
N ARG A 4 19.52 -5.02 4.35
CA ARG A 4 18.69 -5.39 5.51
C ARG A 4 17.33 -5.84 5.00
N ILE A 5 17.02 -7.11 5.25
CA ILE A 5 15.75 -7.74 4.92
C ILE A 5 14.77 -7.45 6.06
N LEU A 6 13.66 -6.78 5.75
CA LEU A 6 12.53 -6.59 6.66
C LEU A 6 11.38 -7.49 6.24
N LEU A 7 10.65 -8.01 7.22
CA LEU A 7 9.49 -8.87 7.00
C LEU A 7 8.25 -8.19 7.58
N PHE A 8 7.19 -8.10 6.79
CA PHE A 8 5.90 -7.57 7.22
C PHE A 8 4.82 -8.63 7.07
N ARG A 9 3.99 -8.85 8.08
CA ARG A 9 2.79 -9.68 7.97
C ARG A 9 1.57 -8.83 7.60
N HIS A 10 0.64 -9.41 6.86
CA HIS A 10 -0.62 -8.77 6.52
C HIS A 10 -1.68 -9.07 7.58
N ASP A 11 -2.18 -8.04 8.26
CA ASP A 11 -3.31 -8.10 9.17
C ASP A 11 -4.46 -7.25 8.62
N TYR A 12 -5.36 -7.89 7.85
CA TYR A 12 -6.51 -7.22 7.23
C TYR A 12 -7.57 -6.74 8.23
N CYS A 13 -7.45 -7.12 9.50
CA CYS A 13 -8.33 -6.64 10.58
C CYS A 13 -7.77 -5.37 11.26
N SER A 14 -6.50 -5.05 11.01
CA SER A 14 -5.85 -3.85 11.54
C SER A 14 -5.98 -2.67 10.57
N PRO A 15 -6.13 -1.43 11.07
CA PRO A 15 -6.07 -0.24 10.23
C PRO A 15 -4.70 -0.06 9.55
N ASN A 16 -3.64 -0.64 10.12
CA ASN A 16 -2.35 -0.78 9.46
C ASN A 16 -2.15 -2.24 9.05
N VAL A 17 -2.46 -2.55 7.80
CA VAL A 17 -2.40 -3.92 7.29
C VAL A 17 -1.00 -4.50 7.32
N LEU A 18 0.06 -3.68 7.12
CA LEU A 18 1.44 -4.17 7.21
C LEU A 18 1.97 -4.02 8.63
N GLN A 19 2.10 -5.15 9.32
CA GLN A 19 2.69 -5.22 10.65
C GLN A 19 4.10 -5.78 10.56
N LEU A 20 5.10 -5.08 11.12
CA LEU A 20 6.47 -5.59 11.16
C LEU A 20 6.51 -6.91 11.95
N VAL A 21 7.15 -7.94 11.40
CA VAL A 21 7.40 -9.20 12.09
C VAL A 21 8.56 -8.97 13.05
N ASN A 22 8.27 -8.97 14.35
CA ASN A 22 9.29 -8.78 15.40
C ASN A 22 9.77 -10.12 15.97
N SER A 23 8.99 -11.19 15.79
CA SER A 23 9.26 -12.51 16.34
C SER A 23 8.74 -13.61 15.42
N ALA A 24 9.35 -14.80 15.49
CA ALA A 24 8.86 -15.96 14.74
C ALA A 24 7.42 -16.36 15.14
N SER A 25 6.99 -16.04 16.36
CA SER A 25 5.61 -16.24 16.82
C SER A 25 4.57 -15.37 16.11
N ASP A 26 4.99 -14.31 15.42
CA ASP A 26 4.08 -13.47 14.63
C ASP A 26 3.64 -14.13 13.32
N ILE A 27 4.27 -15.26 12.96
CA ILE A 27 4.04 -16.03 11.74
C ILE A 27 3.29 -17.32 12.12
N THR A 28 2.03 -17.40 11.71
CA THR A 28 1.20 -18.61 11.83
C THR A 28 0.91 -19.20 10.46
N ASP A 29 0.28 -20.37 10.44
CA ASP A 29 -0.28 -20.93 9.20
C ASP A 29 -1.15 -19.89 8.48
N GLU A 30 -1.07 -19.86 7.15
CA GLU A 30 -1.75 -18.89 6.27
C GLU A 30 -1.31 -17.41 6.43
N THR A 31 -0.24 -17.11 7.18
CA THR A 31 0.26 -15.72 7.28
C THR A 31 0.90 -15.30 5.96
N LEU A 32 0.31 -14.28 5.32
CA LEU A 32 0.93 -13.61 4.17
C LEU A 32 2.05 -12.68 4.66
N VAL A 33 3.27 -12.95 4.22
CA VAL A 33 4.47 -12.17 4.57
C VAL A 33 5.04 -11.47 3.33
N GLU A 34 5.22 -10.16 3.42
CA GLU A 34 5.91 -9.34 2.43
C GLU A 34 7.37 -9.12 2.85
N ILE A 35 8.30 -9.31 1.91
CA ILE A 35 9.74 -9.12 2.11
C ILE A 35 10.12 -7.76 1.52
N VAL A 36 10.67 -6.88 2.35
CA VAL A 36 11.14 -5.56 1.94
C VAL A 36 12.66 -5.51 2.04
N LEU A 37 13.33 -5.26 0.91
CA LEU A 37 14.77 -5.08 0.85
C LEU A 37 15.12 -3.60 0.98
N THR A 38 15.80 -3.22 2.06
CA THR A 38 16.35 -1.86 2.21
C THR A 38 17.79 -1.83 1.70
N ALA A 39 17.99 -1.11 0.60
CA ALA A 39 19.30 -0.93 -0.04
C ALA A 39 20.08 0.32 0.44
N ASN A 40 19.48 1.17 1.29
CA ASN A 40 20.12 2.41 1.74
C ASN A 40 20.35 2.45 3.26
N PRO A 41 21.59 2.19 3.73
CA PRO A 41 21.91 2.24 5.15
C PRO A 41 21.83 3.66 5.75
N ALA A 42 21.89 4.72 4.94
CA ALA A 42 21.80 6.12 5.39
C ALA A 42 20.38 6.55 5.83
N LEU A 43 19.35 5.75 5.57
CA LEU A 43 18.03 5.97 6.17
C LEU A 43 17.94 5.45 7.61
N LEU A 44 19.01 4.86 8.15
CA LEU A 44 19.04 4.23 9.48
C LEU A 44 20.22 4.70 10.37
N CYS A 45 21.12 5.55 9.87
CA CYS A 45 22.24 6.09 10.64
C CYS A 45 22.34 7.60 10.46
N ASP A 46 21.88 8.35 11.47
CA ASP A 46 22.72 9.30 12.19
C ASP A 46 22.19 9.39 13.63
N GLY A 47 23.11 9.51 14.58
CA GLY A 47 22.84 9.42 16.01
C GLY A 47 21.75 10.39 16.49
N GLU A 48 21.10 10.01 17.59
CA GLU A 48 20.04 10.76 18.30
C GLU A 48 18.65 10.75 17.63
N GLY A 49 17.92 9.63 17.75
CA GLY A 49 16.48 9.62 17.47
C GLY A 49 15.93 8.23 17.19
N ALA A 50 15.29 7.63 18.17
CA ALA A 50 14.56 6.39 18.01
C ALA A 50 13.16 6.68 17.42
N GLU A 51 12.99 6.61 16.09
CA GLU A 51 11.69 6.47 15.39
C GLU A 51 11.93 6.75 13.89
N SER A 52 11.89 5.79 12.98
CA SER A 52 10.68 5.06 12.61
C SER A 52 11.11 4.07 11.52
N ALA A 53 10.62 2.82 11.59
CA ALA A 53 10.58 1.98 10.39
C ALA A 53 9.96 2.79 9.24
N PRO A 54 10.35 2.59 7.96
CA PRO A 54 9.79 3.34 6.84
C PRO A 54 8.26 3.39 6.98
N ILE A 55 7.76 4.55 7.38
CA ILE A 55 6.36 4.70 7.74
C ILE A 55 5.59 4.52 6.43
N PRO A 56 4.65 3.57 6.35
CA PRO A 56 3.73 3.47 5.24
C PRO A 56 3.12 4.85 4.96
N GLN A 57 3.54 5.53 3.89
CA GLN A 57 2.86 6.75 3.51
C GLN A 57 1.55 6.36 2.82
N PRO A 58 0.40 6.84 3.31
CA PRO A 58 -0.87 6.59 2.65
C PRO A 58 -0.81 7.23 1.26
N HIS A 59 -1.17 6.47 0.24
CA HIS A 59 -1.25 7.01 -1.11
C HIS A 59 -2.34 8.09 -1.16
N ALA A 60 -1.98 9.32 -1.53
CA ALA A 60 -2.94 10.40 -1.73
C ALA A 60 -3.76 10.11 -3.00
N LEU A 61 -4.98 9.60 -2.81
CA LEU A 61 -5.92 9.35 -3.90
C LEU A 61 -6.60 10.67 -4.31
N ALA A 62 -6.53 10.99 -5.60
CA ALA A 62 -7.22 12.15 -6.17
C ALA A 62 -8.19 11.72 -7.28
N VAL A 63 -9.33 12.41 -7.38
CA VAL A 63 -10.29 12.19 -8.46
C VAL A 63 -9.65 12.58 -9.81
N HIS A 64 -9.77 11.71 -10.81
CA HIS A 64 -9.19 11.91 -12.13
C HIS A 64 -10.19 11.64 -13.25
N SER A 65 -10.05 12.39 -14.36
CA SER A 65 -10.79 12.17 -15.59
C SER A 65 -9.87 11.56 -16.65
N TYR A 66 -10.15 10.33 -17.06
CA TYR A 66 -9.33 9.60 -18.03
C TYR A 66 -9.79 9.93 -19.46
N LYS A 67 -8.82 10.17 -20.36
CA LYS A 67 -9.08 10.55 -21.76
C LYS A 67 -9.17 9.36 -22.72
N ALA A 68 -8.98 8.14 -22.22
CA ALA A 68 -9.04 6.89 -22.97
C ALA A 68 -9.74 5.80 -22.12
N PRO A 69 -10.28 4.74 -22.75
CA PRO A 69 -10.81 3.58 -22.03
C PRO A 69 -9.78 3.05 -21.03
N THR A 70 -10.16 3.04 -19.76
CA THR A 70 -9.28 2.72 -18.64
C THR A 70 -9.99 1.73 -17.73
N PHE A 71 -9.26 0.78 -17.16
CA PHE A 71 -9.78 -0.25 -16.27
C PHE A 71 -9.28 -0.03 -14.84
N CYS A 72 -10.10 -0.43 -13.86
CA CYS A 72 -9.73 -0.41 -12.45
C CYS A 72 -8.70 -1.51 -12.18
N ASP A 73 -7.55 -1.16 -11.58
CA ASP A 73 -6.50 -2.13 -11.24
C ASP A 73 -6.93 -3.13 -10.15
N PHE A 74 -7.99 -2.80 -9.40
CA PHE A 74 -8.53 -3.67 -8.34
C PHE A 74 -9.62 -4.62 -8.83
N CYS A 75 -10.70 -4.08 -9.42
CA CYS A 75 -11.85 -4.92 -9.84
C CYS A 75 -11.77 -5.38 -11.30
N GLY A 76 -10.84 -4.84 -12.09
CA GLY A 76 -10.71 -5.16 -13.51
C GLY A 76 -11.83 -4.59 -14.40
N GLU A 77 -12.81 -3.88 -13.84
CA GLU A 77 -13.91 -3.30 -14.60
C GLU A 77 -13.51 -1.99 -15.31
N MET A 78 -14.14 -1.73 -16.45
CA MET A 78 -13.95 -0.48 -17.19
C MET A 78 -14.53 0.71 -16.42
N LEU A 79 -13.79 1.82 -16.39
CA LEU A 79 -14.26 3.08 -15.84
C LEU A 79 -15.21 3.78 -16.82
N PHE A 80 -16.49 3.89 -16.45
CA PHE A 80 -17.52 4.50 -17.28
C PHE A 80 -17.80 5.96 -16.89
N GLY A 81 -18.17 6.79 -17.88
CA GLY A 81 -18.55 8.18 -17.70
C GLY A 81 -17.65 9.17 -18.44
N LEU A 82 -18.08 10.43 -18.55
CA LEU A 82 -17.36 11.48 -19.29
C LEU A 82 -16.25 12.15 -18.47
N VAL A 83 -16.44 12.26 -17.15
CA VAL A 83 -15.49 12.89 -16.23
C VAL A 83 -15.48 12.17 -14.89
N ARG A 84 -14.39 12.30 -14.14
CA ARG A 84 -14.26 11.83 -12.76
C ARG A 84 -14.54 10.32 -12.63
N GLN A 85 -14.13 9.52 -13.61
CA GLN A 85 -14.49 8.08 -13.67
C GLN A 85 -13.72 7.25 -12.63
N GLY A 86 -12.61 7.77 -12.12
CA GLY A 86 -11.80 7.04 -11.14
C GLY A 86 -10.96 7.92 -10.23
N LEU A 87 -10.24 7.25 -9.34
CA LEU A 87 -9.21 7.81 -8.47
C LEU A 87 -7.85 7.42 -9.01
N LYS A 88 -6.84 8.27 -8.78
CA LYS A 88 -5.44 8.02 -9.10
C LYS A 88 -4.58 8.27 -7.88
N CYS A 89 -3.63 7.39 -7.58
CA CYS A 89 -2.53 7.70 -6.65
C CYS A 89 -1.25 8.11 -7.40
N GLU A 90 -0.28 8.67 -6.68
CA GLU A 90 1.05 8.99 -7.23
C GLU A 90 1.77 7.78 -7.84
N GLY A 91 1.51 6.58 -7.29
CA GLY A 91 1.99 5.30 -7.82
C GLY A 91 1.32 4.81 -9.12
N ASN A 92 0.57 5.66 -9.81
CA ASN A 92 -0.19 5.38 -11.04
C ASN A 92 -1.31 4.35 -10.94
N MET A 93 -1.69 3.94 -9.73
CA MET A 93 -2.81 3.02 -9.54
C MET A 93 -4.15 3.71 -9.83
N ILE A 94 -5.03 2.98 -10.52
CA ILE A 94 -6.30 3.47 -11.03
C ILE A 94 -7.45 2.71 -10.34
N LEU A 95 -8.33 3.45 -9.66
CA LEU A 95 -9.47 2.89 -8.94
C LEU A 95 -10.80 3.43 -9.44
N SER A 96 -11.84 2.61 -9.42
CA SER A 96 -13.20 3.02 -9.77
C SER A 96 -13.81 3.94 -8.70
N ILE A 97 -14.35 5.10 -9.10
CA ILE A 97 -14.99 6.03 -8.15
C ILE A 97 -16.32 5.48 -7.59
N ASN A 98 -16.93 4.52 -8.28
CA ASN A 98 -18.28 4.04 -7.97
C ASN A 98 -18.32 3.04 -6.81
N ASN A 99 -17.18 2.41 -6.49
CA ASN A 99 -17.05 1.58 -5.30
C ASN A 99 -16.73 2.49 -4.11
N LYS A 100 -17.65 2.54 -3.15
CA LYS A 100 -17.59 3.50 -2.05
C LYS A 100 -16.60 3.01 -1.00
N LYS A 101 -15.57 3.83 -0.75
CA LYS A 101 -14.46 3.72 0.22
C LYS A 101 -13.30 2.81 -0.19
N TRP A 102 -12.34 3.46 -0.85
CA TRP A 102 -11.03 2.92 -1.11
C TRP A 102 -10.00 3.52 -0.16
N TYR A 103 -9.21 2.67 0.49
CA TYR A 103 -8.03 3.07 1.25
C TYR A 103 -6.82 2.38 0.64
N CYS A 104 -5.72 3.13 0.45
CA CYS A 104 -4.50 2.60 -0.13
C CYS A 104 -3.39 2.55 0.92
N LEU A 105 -2.88 1.34 1.19
CA LEU A 105 -1.80 1.09 2.13
C LEU A 105 -0.69 0.34 1.39
N ASN A 106 0.50 0.94 1.24
CA ASN A 106 1.69 0.32 0.64
C ASN A 106 1.42 -0.51 -0.63
N LYS A 107 0.79 0.11 -1.64
CA LYS A 107 0.39 -0.48 -2.94
C LYS A 107 -0.86 -1.38 -2.93
N TYR A 108 -1.43 -1.70 -1.77
CA TYR A 108 -2.67 -2.48 -1.70
C TYR A 108 -3.89 -1.57 -1.54
N VAL A 109 -4.97 -1.97 -2.19
CA VAL A 109 -6.24 -1.24 -2.23
C VAL A 109 -7.25 -2.03 -1.43
N TYR A 110 -7.87 -1.38 -0.45
CA TYR A 110 -8.86 -1.98 0.44
C TYR A 110 -10.22 -1.33 0.20
N GLN A 111 -11.24 -2.18 0.04
CA GLN A 111 -12.65 -1.78 0.05
C GLN A 111 -13.21 -1.98 1.47
N LEU A 112 -13.61 -0.91 2.15
CA LEU A 112 -14.37 -1.05 3.40
C LEU A 112 -15.85 -1.23 3.06
N THR A 113 -16.43 -2.37 3.49
CA THR A 113 -17.88 -2.60 3.50
C THR A 113 -18.61 -1.60 4.37
#